data_AF-A0A7S7NU20-F1
#
_entry.id   AF-A0A7S7NU20-F1
#
_cell.length_a   1.000
_cell.length_b   1.000
_cell.length_c   1.000
_cell.angle_alpha   90.00
_cell.angle_beta   90.00
_cell.angle_gamma   90.00
#
_symmetry.space_group_name_H-M   'P 1'
#
loop_
_entity.id
_entity.type
_entity.pdbx_description
1 polymer ?
#
loop_
_entity_poly.entity_id
_entity_poly.type
_entity_poly.pdbx_seq_one_letter_code
_entity_poly.pdbx_strand_id
1 'polypeptide(L)'
;MKSWRCTNLLIALACAPALLAADWLPLQTGNQWIYRGSGTHAQAPLVLLVGEAREFAGHTYYQLEGLPEGTYWLRNDGDRVVQWKEDTSQDALRYDFSRGVGEAYATNLRGLAAIATVSKAQSSLSTPAGSFSDVVSLTYTYAPVREGDFTTRNVTGEAFASGVGVLLQEFSDRNGVSAKYELVYARLGSSTVLKGPENGIQLSLNEDKTWARLQVDAQPSSIKILRLYDETGSEVWSWTSAQKWFNVTGDPNVELPAMKPGQYVLTAEAGDARISLPFTVQ
;
A
#
# COMPACT_ATOMS: atom_id res chain seq x y z
N MET A 1 48.02 -35.07 -47.01
CA MET A 1 47.61 -34.43 -45.75
C MET A 1 46.58 -33.36 -46.10
N LYS A 2 45.28 -33.61 -45.83
CA LYS A 2 44.17 -32.70 -46.14
C LYS A 2 43.88 -31.85 -44.90
N SER A 3 44.04 -30.53 -45.01
CA SER A 3 43.79 -29.59 -43.92
C SER A 3 42.29 -29.27 -43.84
N TRP A 4 41.68 -29.56 -42.70
CA TRP A 4 40.34 -29.10 -42.34
C TRP A 4 40.41 -27.64 -41.92
N ARG A 5 39.59 -26.78 -42.53
CA ARG A 5 39.35 -25.41 -42.05
C ARG A 5 38.11 -25.44 -41.17
N CYS A 6 38.32 -25.30 -39.86
CA CYS A 6 37.25 -25.06 -38.89
C CYS A 6 36.76 -23.62 -39.07
N THR A 7 35.60 -23.45 -39.70
CA THR A 7 34.88 -22.18 -39.74
C THR A 7 34.29 -21.94 -38.35
N ASN A 8 34.88 -21.04 -37.57
CA ASN A 8 34.33 -20.59 -36.29
C ASN A 8 33.05 -19.79 -36.54
N LEU A 9 31.91 -20.39 -36.22
CA LEU A 9 30.60 -19.73 -36.22
C LEU A 9 30.47 -18.92 -34.91
N LEU A 10 30.77 -17.63 -34.97
CA LEU A 10 30.49 -16.67 -33.89
C LEU A 10 28.96 -16.44 -33.85
N ILE A 11 28.27 -17.12 -32.94
CA ILE A 11 26.88 -16.82 -32.60
C ILE A 11 26.89 -15.55 -31.76
N ALA A 12 26.57 -14.41 -32.39
CA ALA A 12 26.27 -13.17 -31.69
C ALA A 12 24.92 -13.33 -30.98
N LEU A 13 24.97 -13.67 -29.69
CA LEU A 13 23.81 -13.66 -28.81
C LEU A 13 23.40 -12.20 -28.60
N ALA A 14 22.48 -11.70 -29.44
CA ALA A 14 21.86 -10.40 -29.25
C ALA A 14 21.01 -10.49 -27.97
N CYS A 15 21.56 -10.00 -26.85
CA CYS A 15 20.77 -9.64 -25.67
C CYS A 15 19.82 -8.52 -26.11
N ALA A 16 18.63 -8.90 -26.59
CA ALA A 16 17.53 -7.95 -26.66
C ALA A 16 17.26 -7.49 -25.22
N PRO A 17 17.37 -6.20 -24.90
CA PRO A 17 16.87 -5.72 -23.62
C PRO A 17 15.36 -6.01 -23.64
N ALA A 18 14.93 -6.97 -22.83
CA ALA A 18 13.53 -7.04 -22.46
C ALA A 18 13.23 -5.68 -21.83
N LEU A 19 12.47 -4.84 -22.53
CA LEU A 19 11.84 -3.67 -21.93
C LEU A 19 11.03 -4.21 -20.75
N LEU A 20 11.59 -4.10 -19.56
CA LEU A 20 10.89 -4.42 -18.34
C LEU A 20 9.76 -3.39 -18.26
N ALA A 21 8.53 -3.86 -18.50
CA ALA A 21 7.34 -3.04 -18.26
C ALA A 21 7.44 -2.48 -16.84
N ALA A 22 7.11 -1.20 -16.69
CA ALA A 22 7.20 -0.55 -15.40
C ALA A 22 6.16 -1.18 -14.47
N ASP A 23 6.60 -1.67 -13.30
CA ASP A 23 5.71 -2.27 -12.32
C ASP A 23 5.04 -1.17 -11.49
N TRP A 24 4.02 -0.54 -12.07
CA TRP A 24 3.30 0.58 -11.46
C TRP A 24 2.43 0.18 -10.27
N LEU A 25 2.17 -1.11 -10.09
CA LEU A 25 1.50 -1.65 -8.92
C LEU A 25 2.08 -3.03 -8.60
N PRO A 26 3.12 -3.11 -7.76
CA PRO A 26 3.76 -4.38 -7.43
C PRO A 26 2.79 -5.34 -6.73
N LEU A 27 2.23 -6.28 -7.48
CA LEU A 27 1.29 -7.29 -6.98
C LEU A 27 2.07 -8.56 -6.61
N GLN A 28 2.58 -8.58 -5.39
CA GLN A 28 3.21 -9.75 -4.80
C GLN A 28 2.64 -9.97 -3.39
N THR A 29 2.29 -11.21 -3.04
CA THR A 29 1.81 -11.58 -1.71
C THR A 29 2.74 -11.03 -0.61
N GLY A 30 2.15 -10.37 0.38
CA GLY A 30 2.85 -9.71 1.46
C GLY A 30 3.17 -8.24 1.21
N ASN A 31 3.04 -7.74 -0.03
CA ASN A 31 3.19 -6.32 -0.30
C ASN A 31 2.14 -5.51 0.46
N GLN A 32 2.53 -4.35 0.98
CA GLN A 32 1.68 -3.53 1.81
C GLN A 32 1.97 -2.05 1.60
N TRP A 33 0.92 -1.24 1.63
CA TRP A 33 1.01 0.21 1.67
C TRP A 33 0.21 0.74 2.85
N ILE A 34 0.77 1.71 3.57
CA ILE A 34 0.09 2.42 4.65
C ILE A 34 0.06 3.90 4.28
N TYR A 35 -1.11 4.50 4.42
CA TYR A 35 -1.36 5.90 4.08
C TYR A 35 -1.86 6.67 5.29
N ARG A 36 -1.42 7.93 5.39
CA ARG A 36 -1.98 8.91 6.31
C ARG A 36 -3.09 9.68 5.60
N GLY A 37 -4.29 9.64 6.18
CA GLY A 37 -5.41 10.46 5.74
C GLY A 37 -5.31 11.90 6.26
N SER A 38 -5.73 12.85 5.44
CA SER A 38 -5.98 14.25 5.81
C SER A 38 -7.24 14.77 5.11
N GLY A 39 -7.83 15.86 5.60
CA GLY A 39 -9.11 16.41 5.12
C GLY A 39 -10.27 16.15 6.08
N THR A 40 -11.45 16.69 5.78
CA THR A 40 -12.62 16.71 6.67
C THR A 40 -13.21 15.33 6.97
N HIS A 41 -12.78 14.32 6.22
CA HIS A 41 -13.35 12.99 6.26
C HIS A 41 -12.32 11.88 6.10
N ALA A 42 -11.04 12.20 6.17
CA ALA A 42 -10.03 11.17 6.36
C ALA A 42 -10.32 10.41 7.65
N GLN A 43 -10.63 9.13 7.52
CA GLN A 43 -10.70 8.22 8.66
C GLN A 43 -9.30 7.66 8.95
N ALA A 44 -9.21 6.73 9.90
CA ALA A 44 -8.03 5.95 10.27
C ALA A 44 -7.05 5.68 9.11
N PRO A 45 -5.75 5.46 9.39
CA PRO A 45 -4.78 5.15 8.34
C PRO A 45 -5.31 4.07 7.39
N LEU A 46 -5.27 4.36 6.10
CA LEU A 46 -5.66 3.39 5.08
C LEU A 46 -4.50 2.41 4.94
N VAL A 47 -4.79 1.12 5.02
CA VAL A 47 -3.80 0.05 4.85
C VAL A 47 -4.25 -0.80 3.69
N LEU A 48 -3.40 -0.93 2.67
CA LEU A 48 -3.62 -1.83 1.54
C LEU A 48 -2.67 -3.00 1.68
N LEU A 49 -3.18 -4.23 1.52
CA LEU A 49 -2.40 -5.47 1.62
C LEU A 49 -2.63 -6.32 0.38
N VAL A 50 -1.55 -6.84 -0.19
CA VAL A 50 -1.60 -7.90 -1.19
C VAL A 50 -1.58 -9.24 -0.47
N GLY A 51 -2.74 -9.90 -0.46
CA GLY A 51 -2.96 -11.20 0.16
C GLY A 51 -2.57 -12.37 -0.74
N GLU A 52 -3.40 -13.41 -0.72
CA GLU A 52 -3.12 -14.65 -1.45
C GLU A 52 -3.15 -14.47 -2.97
N ALA A 53 -2.54 -15.42 -3.67
CA ALA A 53 -2.62 -15.54 -5.12
C ALA A 53 -3.62 -16.64 -5.49
N ARG A 54 -4.40 -16.44 -6.55
CA ARG A 54 -5.36 -17.42 -7.08
C ARG A 54 -5.41 -17.37 -8.60
N GLU A 55 -5.66 -18.52 -9.22
CA GLU A 55 -5.85 -18.59 -10.67
C GLU A 55 -7.31 -18.34 -11.08
N PHE A 56 -7.50 -17.47 -12.06
CA PHE A 56 -8.77 -17.28 -12.77
C PHE A 56 -8.50 -17.25 -14.27
N ALA A 57 -9.30 -17.99 -15.05
CA ALA A 57 -9.16 -18.06 -16.51
C ALA A 57 -7.72 -18.33 -17.01
N GLY A 58 -6.91 -19.08 -16.25
CA GLY A 58 -5.52 -19.40 -16.61
C GLY A 58 -4.50 -18.30 -16.34
N HIS A 59 -4.88 -17.24 -15.60
CA HIS A 59 -3.99 -16.19 -15.14
C HIS A 59 -3.96 -16.14 -13.62
N THR A 60 -2.79 -15.79 -13.05
CA THR A 60 -2.64 -15.57 -11.61
C THR A 60 -3.07 -14.15 -11.24
N TYR A 61 -3.96 -14.05 -10.26
CA TYR A 61 -4.40 -12.79 -9.65
C TYR A 61 -4.00 -12.78 -8.19
N TYR A 62 -3.77 -11.58 -7.67
CA TYR A 62 -3.45 -11.33 -6.28
C TYR A 62 -4.59 -10.58 -5.62
N GLN A 63 -4.90 -10.97 -4.39
CA GLN A 63 -5.93 -10.36 -3.59
C GLN A 63 -5.46 -9.00 -3.07
N LEU A 64 -6.13 -7.90 -3.38
CA LEU A 64 -5.91 -6.58 -2.79
C LEU A 64 -6.99 -6.31 -1.75
N GLU A 65 -6.56 -6.12 -0.51
CA GLU A 65 -7.41 -5.90 0.66
C GLU A 65 -7.26 -4.48 1.22
N GLY A 66 -8.21 -4.08 2.07
CA GLY A 66 -8.14 -2.84 2.86
C GLY A 66 -8.83 -1.62 2.23
N LEU A 67 -9.42 -1.79 1.05
CA LEU A 67 -10.31 -0.79 0.48
C LEU A 67 -11.71 -0.86 1.15
N PRO A 68 -12.37 0.28 1.43
CA PRO A 68 -13.68 0.29 2.08
C PRO A 68 -14.77 -0.50 1.35
N GLU A 69 -14.66 -0.58 0.02
CA GLU A 69 -15.62 -1.24 -0.85
C GLU A 69 -15.43 -2.77 -0.93
N GLY A 70 -14.37 -3.28 -0.30
CA GLY A 70 -14.08 -4.71 -0.18
C GLY A 70 -12.77 -5.11 -0.85
N THR A 71 -12.70 -6.39 -1.20
CA THR A 71 -11.50 -7.05 -1.69
C THR A 71 -11.54 -7.23 -3.20
N TYR A 72 -10.39 -7.12 -3.87
CA TYR A 72 -10.29 -7.18 -5.31
C TYR A 72 -9.21 -8.16 -5.77
N TRP A 73 -9.49 -8.96 -6.80
CA TRP A 73 -8.49 -9.80 -7.45
C TRP A 73 -7.88 -9.04 -8.62
N LEU A 74 -6.59 -8.70 -8.51
CA LEU A 74 -5.88 -7.89 -9.50
C LEU A 74 -4.73 -8.67 -10.13
N ARG A 75 -4.40 -8.37 -11.39
CA ARG A 75 -3.13 -8.79 -12.00
C ARG A 75 -2.53 -7.66 -12.82
N ASN A 76 -1.21 -7.72 -12.97
CA ASN A 76 -0.49 -6.90 -13.94
C ASN A 76 -0.57 -7.55 -15.33
N ASP A 77 -0.70 -6.72 -16.37
CA ASP A 77 -0.82 -7.10 -17.78
C ASP A 77 0.03 -6.14 -18.63
N GLY A 78 1.35 -6.21 -18.47
CA GLY A 78 2.27 -5.20 -18.98
C GLY A 78 2.10 -3.88 -18.20
N ASP A 79 1.92 -2.76 -18.92
CA ASP A 79 1.65 -1.44 -18.31
C ASP A 79 0.18 -1.27 -17.88
N ARG A 80 -0.59 -2.35 -17.82
CA ARG A 80 -1.99 -2.35 -17.38
C ARG A 80 -2.16 -3.12 -16.09
N VAL A 81 -3.17 -2.70 -15.33
CA VAL A 81 -3.68 -3.47 -14.19
C VAL A 81 -5.13 -3.77 -14.48
N VAL A 82 -5.48 -5.05 -14.41
CA VAL A 82 -6.84 -5.54 -14.62
C VAL A 82 -7.36 -6.19 -13.35
N GLN A 83 -8.68 -6.13 -13.18
CA GLN A 83 -9.41 -6.73 -12.09
C GLN A 83 -10.26 -7.88 -12.61
N TRP A 84 -10.20 -9.03 -11.96
CA TRP A 84 -11.14 -10.11 -12.22
C TRP A 84 -12.54 -9.77 -11.73
N LYS A 85 -13.55 -9.97 -12.59
CA LYS A 85 -14.97 -9.83 -12.29
C LYS A 85 -15.63 -11.20 -12.24
N GLU A 86 -15.91 -11.70 -11.03
CA GLU A 86 -16.49 -13.04 -10.85
C GLU A 86 -17.88 -13.18 -11.50
N ASP A 87 -18.70 -12.12 -11.44
CA ASP A 87 -20.06 -12.07 -11.98
C ASP A 87 -20.12 -12.26 -13.50
N THR A 88 -19.12 -11.74 -14.21
CA THR A 88 -19.02 -11.82 -15.67
C THR A 88 -17.95 -12.78 -16.15
N SER A 89 -17.13 -13.30 -15.24
CA SER A 89 -15.94 -14.11 -15.54
C SER A 89 -15.02 -13.45 -16.57
N GLN A 90 -14.77 -12.15 -16.41
CA GLN A 90 -13.98 -11.33 -17.32
C GLN A 90 -13.02 -10.38 -16.60
N ASP A 91 -11.97 -9.97 -17.31
CA ASP A 91 -11.10 -8.88 -16.88
C ASP A 91 -11.78 -7.52 -17.10
N ALA A 92 -11.74 -6.67 -16.07
CA ALA A 92 -12.08 -5.27 -16.17
C ALA A 92 -10.82 -4.42 -16.00
N LEU A 93 -10.57 -3.51 -16.95
CA LEU A 93 -9.43 -2.61 -16.87
C LEU A 93 -9.54 -1.70 -15.65
N ARG A 94 -8.48 -1.62 -14.84
CA ARG A 94 -8.38 -0.73 -13.67
C ARG A 94 -7.42 0.42 -13.93
N TYR A 95 -6.21 0.12 -14.40
CA TYR A 95 -5.19 1.12 -14.75
C TYR A 95 -4.57 0.82 -16.12
N ASP A 96 -4.26 1.85 -16.90
CA ASP A 96 -3.54 1.75 -18.18
C ASP A 96 -2.46 2.84 -18.23
N PHE A 97 -1.25 2.47 -17.79
CA PHE A 97 -0.11 3.38 -17.70
C PHE A 97 0.63 3.53 -19.04
N SER A 98 0.21 2.80 -20.09
CA SER A 98 0.72 2.99 -21.45
C SER A 98 0.21 4.29 -22.10
N ARG A 99 -0.76 4.95 -21.47
CA ARG A 99 -1.42 6.16 -21.97
C ARG A 99 -0.56 7.39 -21.79
N GLY A 100 -0.57 8.25 -22.81
CA GLY A 100 0.09 9.54 -22.77
C GLY A 100 -0.62 10.55 -21.88
N VAL A 101 0.08 11.59 -21.45
CA VAL A 101 -0.52 12.70 -20.70
C VAL A 101 -1.64 13.34 -21.52
N GLY A 102 -2.80 13.56 -20.90
CA GLY A 102 -4.02 14.07 -21.51
C GLY A 102 -4.89 13.00 -22.17
N GLU A 103 -4.40 11.77 -22.34
CA GLU A 103 -5.21 10.67 -22.85
C GLU A 103 -6.15 10.14 -21.78
N ALA A 104 -7.35 9.74 -22.22
CA ALA A 104 -8.39 9.20 -21.37
C ALA A 104 -8.74 7.77 -21.79
N TYR A 105 -9.15 6.95 -20.81
CA TYR A 105 -9.59 5.58 -21.04
C TYR A 105 -10.73 5.20 -20.08
N ALA A 106 -11.57 4.29 -20.53
CA ALA A 106 -12.60 3.69 -19.69
C ALA A 106 -11.95 2.75 -18.67
N THR A 107 -12.32 2.89 -17.41
CA THR A 107 -11.83 2.06 -16.31
C THR A 107 -13.00 1.60 -15.43
N ASN A 108 -12.81 0.47 -14.76
CA ASN A 108 -13.63 0.03 -13.66
C ASN A 108 -12.83 0.21 -12.35
N LEU A 109 -13.02 1.37 -11.72
CA LEU A 109 -12.38 1.67 -10.46
C LEU A 109 -13.36 1.34 -9.33
N ARG A 110 -12.99 0.36 -8.48
CA ARG A 110 -13.78 -0.05 -7.31
C ARG A 110 -15.20 -0.52 -7.63
N GLY A 111 -15.39 -1.18 -8.77
CA GLY A 111 -16.70 -1.64 -9.21
C GLY A 111 -17.49 -0.60 -10.02
N LEU A 112 -17.03 0.64 -10.08
CA LEU A 112 -17.72 1.74 -10.75
C LEU A 112 -17.08 2.04 -12.10
N ALA A 113 -17.91 2.23 -13.12
CA ALA A 113 -17.47 2.71 -14.42
C ALA A 113 -17.04 4.18 -14.30
N ALA A 114 -15.83 4.47 -14.76
CA ALA A 114 -15.25 5.80 -14.78
C ALA A 114 -14.43 6.03 -16.05
N ILE A 115 -14.13 7.28 -16.33
CA ILE A 115 -13.11 7.70 -17.27
C ILE A 115 -11.90 8.14 -16.46
N ALA A 116 -10.79 7.43 -16.61
CA ALA A 116 -9.49 7.88 -16.12
C ALA A 116 -8.86 8.78 -17.17
N THR A 117 -8.19 9.84 -16.75
CA THR A 117 -7.35 10.68 -17.61
C THR A 117 -5.97 10.76 -16.98
N VAL A 118 -4.93 10.55 -17.78
CA VAL A 118 -3.54 10.77 -17.33
C VAL A 118 -3.32 12.27 -17.21
N SER A 119 -3.45 12.80 -16.00
CA SER A 119 -3.51 14.24 -15.76
C SER A 119 -2.12 14.88 -15.78
N LYS A 120 -1.10 14.13 -15.36
CA LYS A 120 0.26 14.65 -15.22
C LYS A 120 1.30 13.53 -15.21
N ALA A 121 2.37 13.72 -15.97
CA ALA A 121 3.66 13.12 -15.66
C ALA A 121 4.40 14.14 -14.80
N GLN A 122 4.41 13.96 -13.48
CA GLN A 122 5.21 14.81 -12.59
C GLN A 122 6.63 14.28 -12.58
N SER A 123 7.62 15.17 -12.73
CA SER A 123 9.02 14.81 -12.52
C SER A 123 9.26 14.26 -11.12
N SER A 124 8.47 14.70 -10.15
CA SER A 124 8.48 14.17 -8.79
C SER A 124 7.22 14.45 -7.98
N LEU A 125 6.99 13.63 -6.96
CA LEU A 125 6.01 13.83 -5.90
C LEU A 125 6.65 13.52 -4.54
N SER A 126 6.47 14.41 -3.57
CA SER A 126 6.89 14.15 -2.18
C SER A 126 5.67 13.73 -1.36
N THR A 127 5.81 12.63 -0.65
CA THR A 127 4.88 12.16 0.38
C THR A 127 5.65 12.06 1.71
N PRO A 128 4.98 11.77 2.83
CA PRO A 128 5.68 11.45 4.06
C PRO A 128 6.71 10.33 3.88
N ALA A 129 6.43 9.30 3.08
CA ALA A 129 7.34 8.17 2.82
C ALA A 129 8.63 8.54 2.06
N GLY A 130 8.73 9.74 1.48
CA GLY A 130 9.90 10.19 0.73
C GLY A 130 9.56 11.00 -0.51
N SER A 131 10.57 11.24 -1.35
CA SER A 131 10.38 11.88 -2.65
C SER A 131 10.55 10.86 -3.76
N PHE A 132 9.58 10.83 -4.67
CA PHE A 132 9.49 9.89 -5.78
C PHE A 132 9.72 10.65 -7.08
N SER A 133 10.47 10.04 -7.99
CA SER A 133 10.60 10.50 -9.38
C SER A 133 9.77 9.63 -10.31
N ASP A 134 9.57 10.07 -11.54
CA ASP A 134 8.81 9.34 -12.58
C ASP A 134 7.39 8.99 -12.12
N VAL A 135 6.63 10.03 -11.73
CA VAL A 135 5.30 9.89 -11.15
C VAL A 135 4.22 10.09 -12.22
N VAL A 136 3.28 9.15 -12.28
CA VAL A 136 2.08 9.26 -13.12
C VAL A 136 0.88 9.59 -12.23
N SER A 137 0.16 10.66 -12.59
CA SER A 137 -1.09 11.04 -11.95
C SER A 137 -2.28 10.73 -12.84
N LEU A 138 -3.31 10.14 -12.25
CA LEU A 138 -4.59 9.84 -12.87
C LEU A 138 -5.67 10.69 -12.19
N THR A 139 -6.59 11.22 -12.97
CA THR A 139 -7.83 11.85 -12.48
C THR A 139 -9.03 11.11 -13.01
N TYR A 140 -10.10 11.05 -12.23
CA TYR A 140 -11.28 10.24 -12.56
C TYR A 140 -12.53 11.09 -12.70
N THR A 141 -13.30 10.80 -13.76
CA THR A 141 -14.65 11.31 -13.94
C THR A 141 -15.63 10.15 -13.98
N TYR A 142 -16.66 10.19 -13.15
CA TYR A 142 -17.69 9.17 -13.09
C TYR A 142 -18.91 9.59 -13.90
N ALA A 143 -19.60 8.62 -14.49
CA ALA A 143 -20.90 8.88 -15.08
C ALA A 143 -21.86 9.42 -14.00
N PRO A 144 -22.78 10.35 -14.34
CA PRO A 144 -23.81 10.77 -13.42
C PRO A 144 -24.71 9.58 -13.09
N VAL A 145 -24.52 8.99 -11.91
CA VAL A 145 -25.47 8.07 -11.29
C VAL A 145 -26.80 8.82 -11.01
N ARG A 146 -27.90 8.09 -10.83
CA ARG A 146 -29.22 8.69 -10.53
C ARG A 146 -29.20 9.36 -9.14
N GLU A 147 -30.00 10.41 -9.01
CA GLU A 147 -30.19 11.16 -7.75
C GLU A 147 -30.69 10.20 -6.65
N GLY A 148 -29.93 10.09 -5.54
CA GLY A 148 -30.26 9.22 -4.39
C GLY A 148 -29.21 8.18 -3.99
N ASP A 149 -28.21 7.90 -4.85
CA ASP A 149 -27.21 6.82 -4.62
C ASP A 149 -25.81 7.35 -4.21
N PHE A 150 -25.69 8.65 -3.92
CA PHE A 150 -24.42 9.39 -3.81
C PHE A 150 -23.96 9.70 -2.38
N THR A 151 -24.06 8.75 -1.46
CA THR A 151 -23.31 8.85 -0.19
C THR A 151 -21.88 8.31 -0.32
N THR A 152 -21.52 7.76 -1.47
CA THR A 152 -20.23 7.12 -1.71
C THR A 152 -19.16 8.14 -2.12
N ARG A 153 -18.10 8.15 -1.32
CA ARG A 153 -16.87 8.91 -1.56
C ARG A 153 -16.18 8.35 -2.80
N ASN A 154 -16.03 9.15 -3.85
CA ASN A 154 -15.40 8.71 -5.10
C ASN A 154 -13.91 9.06 -5.10
N VAL A 155 -13.10 8.18 -5.69
CA VAL A 155 -11.68 8.49 -5.95
C VAL A 155 -11.63 9.51 -7.07
N THR A 156 -11.09 10.68 -6.82
CA THR A 156 -10.99 11.75 -7.82
C THR A 156 -9.61 11.86 -8.45
N GLY A 157 -8.59 11.41 -7.72
CA GLY A 157 -7.21 11.39 -8.20
C GLY A 157 -6.38 10.30 -7.54
N GLU A 158 -5.41 9.79 -8.28
CA GLU A 158 -4.37 8.91 -7.76
C GLU A 158 -3.02 9.29 -8.36
N ALA A 159 -1.93 9.07 -7.63
CA ALA A 159 -0.58 9.18 -8.18
C ALA A 159 0.22 7.91 -7.90
N PHE A 160 1.06 7.51 -8.85
CA PHE A 160 1.81 6.26 -8.83
C PHE A 160 3.28 6.52 -9.12
N ALA A 161 4.16 5.72 -8.53
CA ALA A 161 5.55 5.60 -8.95
C ALA A 161 5.87 4.16 -9.34
N SER A 162 6.65 4.01 -10.40
CA SER A 162 7.13 2.71 -10.87
C SER A 162 7.93 1.99 -9.78
N GLY A 163 7.66 0.70 -9.59
CA GLY A 163 8.26 -0.14 -8.56
C GLY A 163 7.79 0.16 -7.14
N VAL A 164 6.90 1.15 -6.94
CA VAL A 164 6.37 1.51 -5.63
C VAL A 164 4.89 1.22 -5.53
N GLY A 165 4.08 1.60 -6.52
CA GLY A 165 2.63 1.55 -6.40
C GLY A 165 2.00 2.92 -6.22
N VAL A 166 0.83 2.94 -5.59
CA VAL A 166 0.07 4.15 -5.27
C VAL A 166 0.81 4.98 -4.21
N LEU A 167 1.08 6.24 -4.51
CA LEU A 167 1.69 7.23 -3.61
C LEU A 167 0.66 8.11 -2.92
N LEU A 168 -0.44 8.38 -3.63
CA LEU A 168 -1.46 9.33 -3.25
C LEU A 168 -2.82 8.84 -3.74
N GLN A 169 -3.84 8.95 -2.90
CA GLN A 169 -5.24 8.87 -3.30
C GLN A 169 -6.00 10.09 -2.82
N GLU A 170 -6.77 10.68 -3.72
CA GLU A 170 -7.65 11.82 -3.45
C GLU A 170 -9.09 11.40 -3.65
N PHE A 171 -9.94 11.88 -2.75
CA PHE A 171 -11.34 11.56 -2.72
C PHE A 171 -12.17 12.81 -2.60
N SER A 172 -13.32 12.81 -3.26
CA SER A 172 -14.35 13.80 -2.97
C SER A 172 -15.76 13.22 -3.13
N ASP A 173 -16.72 13.87 -2.50
CA ASP A 173 -18.14 13.68 -2.78
C ASP A 173 -18.76 14.94 -3.42
N ARG A 174 -20.06 14.89 -3.72
CA ARG A 174 -20.80 16.04 -4.28
C ARG A 174 -21.05 17.17 -3.27
N ASN A 175 -20.90 16.91 -1.98
CA ASN A 175 -21.09 17.89 -0.91
C ASN A 175 -19.82 18.69 -0.61
N GLY A 176 -18.76 18.51 -1.40
CA GLY A 176 -17.47 19.17 -1.20
C GLY A 176 -16.63 18.54 -0.08
N VAL A 177 -17.05 17.40 0.45
CA VAL A 177 -16.26 16.64 1.41
C VAL A 177 -15.10 16.00 0.68
N SER A 178 -13.90 16.13 1.25
CA SER A 178 -12.68 15.59 0.65
C SER A 178 -11.83 14.82 1.65
N ALA A 179 -11.10 13.85 1.14
CA ALA A 179 -10.05 13.17 1.87
C ALA A 179 -8.84 12.94 0.96
N LYS A 180 -7.65 13.05 1.53
CA LYS A 180 -6.38 12.84 0.87
C LYS A 180 -5.57 11.81 1.66
N TYR A 181 -5.12 10.74 1.01
CA TYR A 181 -4.34 9.68 1.62
C TYR A 181 -2.95 9.66 1.00
N GLU A 182 -1.94 10.03 1.78
CA GLU A 182 -0.55 10.11 1.34
C GLU A 182 0.25 8.92 1.87
N LEU A 183 1.09 8.31 1.03
CA LEU A 183 1.90 7.16 1.39
C LEU A 183 2.87 7.54 2.52
N VAL A 184 2.82 6.79 3.63
CA VAL A 184 3.76 6.92 4.76
C VAL A 184 4.74 5.74 4.83
N TYR A 185 4.35 4.57 4.31
CA TYR A 185 5.13 3.35 4.38
C TYR A 185 4.74 2.38 3.28
N ALA A 186 5.72 1.67 2.72
CA ALA A 186 5.48 0.55 1.82
C ALA A 186 6.46 -0.62 2.09
N ARG A 187 5.91 -1.83 2.14
CA ARG A 187 6.67 -3.10 2.13
C ARG A 187 6.47 -3.75 0.77
N LEU A 188 7.55 -4.00 0.03
CA LEU A 188 7.49 -4.53 -1.34
C LEU A 188 8.50 -5.67 -1.49
N GLY A 189 8.01 -6.86 -1.79
CA GLY A 189 8.79 -8.10 -1.80
C GLY A 189 9.33 -8.44 -0.42
N SER A 190 10.57 -8.94 -0.38
CA SER A 190 11.30 -9.22 0.88
C SER A 190 11.92 -7.97 1.52
N SER A 191 11.74 -6.78 0.93
CA SER A 191 12.38 -5.55 1.35
C SER A 191 11.35 -4.54 1.86
N THR A 192 11.68 -3.84 2.95
CA THR A 192 10.96 -2.61 3.31
C THR A 192 11.57 -1.49 2.49
N VAL A 193 10.80 -0.91 1.57
CA VAL A 193 11.39 -0.03 0.53
C VAL A 193 11.38 1.44 0.96
N LEU A 194 10.40 1.89 1.75
CA LEU A 194 10.20 3.32 1.99
C LEU A 194 9.72 3.62 3.41
N LYS A 195 10.41 4.55 4.06
CA LYS A 195 10.12 5.00 5.42
C LYS A 195 10.23 6.51 5.46
N GLY A 196 9.13 7.17 5.79
CA GLY A 196 9.16 8.61 6.01
C GLY A 196 10.00 9.02 7.21
N PRO A 197 10.52 10.26 7.28
CA PRO A 197 11.21 10.79 8.45
C PRO A 197 10.27 11.04 9.65
N GLU A 198 9.02 10.58 9.58
CA GLU A 198 8.04 10.76 10.65
C GLU A 198 8.05 9.53 11.55
N ASN A 199 8.19 9.76 12.86
CA ASN A 199 7.97 8.88 14.02
C ASN A 199 7.18 7.59 13.70
N GLY A 200 7.87 6.62 13.09
CA GLY A 200 7.27 5.36 12.67
C GLY A 200 7.10 4.47 13.88
N ILE A 201 5.92 3.87 14.01
CA ILE A 201 5.67 2.79 14.95
C ILE A 201 5.52 1.53 14.11
N GLN A 202 6.53 0.67 14.14
CA GLN A 202 6.50 -0.64 13.52
C GLN A 202 6.20 -1.68 14.59
N LEU A 203 5.11 -2.42 14.40
CA LEU A 203 4.79 -3.59 15.19
C LEU A 203 5.20 -4.83 14.41
N SER A 204 6.11 -5.63 14.97
CA SER A 204 6.50 -6.94 14.41
C SER A 204 6.13 -8.02 15.41
N LEU A 205 5.41 -9.05 14.99
CA LEU A 205 5.16 -10.24 15.80
C LEU A 205 6.26 -11.27 15.51
N ASN A 206 6.66 -12.06 16.50
CA ASN A 206 7.49 -13.24 16.28
C ASN A 206 6.73 -14.38 15.56
N GLU A 207 7.47 -15.38 15.08
CA GLU A 207 6.93 -16.52 14.33
C GLU A 207 5.87 -17.30 15.11
N ASP A 208 6.07 -17.47 16.41
CA ASP A 208 5.14 -18.09 17.36
C ASP A 208 4.12 -17.11 17.95
N LYS A 209 4.13 -15.84 17.53
CA LYS A 209 3.20 -14.76 17.94
C LYS A 209 3.09 -14.52 19.46
N THR A 210 3.99 -15.10 20.25
CA THR A 210 4.01 -14.98 21.70
C THR A 210 4.48 -13.61 22.20
N TRP A 211 5.22 -12.85 21.40
CA TRP A 211 5.64 -11.49 21.72
C TRP A 211 5.58 -10.58 20.48
N ALA A 212 5.37 -9.30 20.72
CA ALA A 212 5.50 -8.29 19.68
C ALA A 212 6.64 -7.34 20.00
N ARG A 213 7.35 -6.94 18.95
CA ARG A 213 8.32 -5.86 18.95
C ARG A 213 7.61 -4.59 18.53
N LEU A 214 7.68 -3.57 19.37
CA LEU A 214 7.46 -2.21 18.91
C LEU A 214 8.81 -1.57 18.58
N GLN A 215 9.04 -1.27 17.31
CA GLN A 215 10.13 -0.40 16.90
C GLN A 215 9.55 1.00 16.69
N VAL A 216 10.11 1.94 17.44
CA VAL A 216 9.74 3.36 17.39
C VAL A 216 10.92 4.11 16.83
N ASP A 217 10.80 4.61 15.60
CA ASP A 217 11.89 5.39 14.96
C ASP A 217 11.78 6.89 15.22
N ALA A 218 10.92 7.26 16.17
CA ALA A 218 10.91 8.59 16.74
C ALA A 218 12.13 8.80 17.65
N GLN A 219 12.53 10.05 17.89
CA GLN A 219 13.27 10.32 19.13
C GLN A 219 12.45 9.76 20.30
N PRO A 220 13.02 8.86 21.13
CA PRO A 220 12.29 8.13 22.17
C PRO A 220 11.59 9.04 23.19
N SER A 221 12.05 10.29 23.28
CA SER A 221 11.50 11.36 24.10
C SER A 221 10.08 11.78 23.70
N SER A 222 9.58 11.40 22.53
CA SER A 222 8.27 11.81 22.01
C SER A 222 7.12 10.85 22.36
N ILE A 223 7.38 9.55 22.52
CA ILE A 223 6.36 8.59 22.99
C ILE A 223 6.34 8.60 24.50
N LYS A 224 5.18 8.93 25.06
CA LYS A 224 4.99 8.99 26.51
C LYS A 224 4.41 7.71 27.07
N ILE A 225 3.50 7.08 26.32
CA ILE A 225 2.70 5.94 26.80
C ILE A 225 2.48 4.95 25.66
N LEU A 226 2.65 3.67 25.96
CA LEU A 226 2.14 2.55 25.17
C LEU A 226 1.12 1.79 26.03
N ARG A 227 0.00 1.38 25.44
CA ARG A 227 -1.04 0.59 26.09
C ARG A 227 -1.49 -0.54 25.19
N LEU A 228 -1.64 -1.72 25.75
CA LEU A 228 -2.18 -2.90 25.08
C LEU A 228 -3.53 -3.22 25.70
N TYR A 229 -4.53 -3.36 24.84
CA TYR A 229 -5.88 -3.75 25.23
C TYR A 229 -6.22 -5.12 24.66
N ASP A 230 -6.93 -5.94 25.40
CA ASP A 230 -7.51 -7.19 24.91
C ASP A 230 -8.83 -6.96 24.15
N GLU A 231 -9.42 -8.05 23.67
CA GLU A 231 -10.69 -8.06 22.93
C GLU A 231 -11.90 -7.51 23.72
N THR A 232 -11.81 -7.47 25.05
CA THR A 232 -12.84 -6.88 25.91
C THR A 232 -12.66 -5.37 26.09
N GLY A 233 -11.57 -4.82 25.56
CA GLY A 233 -11.15 -3.44 25.78
C GLY A 233 -10.47 -3.21 27.13
N SER A 234 -10.13 -4.28 27.86
CA SER A 234 -9.41 -4.19 29.12
C SER A 234 -7.93 -3.95 28.87
N GLU A 235 -7.34 -2.97 29.56
CA GLU A 235 -5.88 -2.75 29.50
C GLU A 235 -5.17 -3.95 30.15
N VAL A 236 -4.42 -4.70 29.34
CA VAL A 236 -3.66 -5.87 29.80
C VAL A 236 -2.18 -5.56 30.02
N TRP A 237 -1.70 -4.45 29.46
CA TRP A 237 -0.33 -3.98 29.65
C TRP A 237 -0.20 -2.51 29.30
N SER A 238 0.69 -1.81 30.00
CA SER A 238 1.11 -0.46 29.63
C SER A 238 2.56 -0.22 29.96
N TRP A 239 3.15 0.71 29.21
CA TRP A 239 4.50 1.20 29.37
C TRP A 239 4.49 2.72 29.34
N THR A 240 5.36 3.34 30.14
CA THR A 240 5.55 4.79 30.12
C THR A 240 7.03 5.13 30.06
N SER A 241 7.36 6.28 29.44
CA SER A 241 8.74 6.75 29.31
C SER A 241 9.45 7.03 30.64
N ALA A 242 8.70 7.07 31.76
CA ALA A 242 9.24 7.21 33.12
C ALA A 242 9.82 5.90 33.70
N GLN A 243 9.50 4.74 33.11
CA GLN A 243 10.05 3.44 33.54
C GLN A 243 11.48 3.28 33.01
N LYS A 244 12.46 3.70 33.84
CA LYS A 244 13.91 3.83 33.57
C LYS A 244 14.69 2.59 33.07
N TRP A 245 14.05 1.46 32.80
CA TRP A 245 14.75 0.21 32.44
C TRP A 245 15.12 0.12 30.96
N PHE A 246 14.66 1.06 30.14
CA PHE A 246 15.04 1.17 28.74
C PHE A 246 16.08 2.28 28.60
N ASN A 247 17.36 1.91 28.59
CA ASN A 247 18.41 2.80 28.10
C ASN A 247 18.15 3.00 26.60
N VAL A 248 17.50 4.11 26.24
CA VAL A 248 17.29 4.45 24.83
C VAL A 248 18.53 5.13 24.25
N THR A 249 19.64 4.43 24.39
CA THR A 249 20.92 4.70 23.75
C THR A 249 21.32 3.42 23.05
N GLY A 250 20.67 3.11 21.92
CA GLY A 250 21.15 2.08 21.01
C GLY A 250 20.06 1.36 20.21
N ASP A 251 18.92 1.04 20.83
CA ASP A 251 17.88 0.23 20.16
C ASP A 251 16.50 0.48 20.80
N PRO A 252 15.54 1.16 20.13
CA PRO A 252 14.25 1.55 20.69
C PRO A 252 13.24 0.40 20.60
N ASN A 253 13.61 -0.78 21.11
CA ASN A 253 12.74 -1.95 21.12
C ASN A 253 11.98 -2.03 22.44
N VAL A 254 10.65 -2.08 22.36
CA VAL A 254 9.80 -2.45 23.49
C VAL A 254 9.27 -3.86 23.26
N GLU A 255 9.58 -4.76 24.19
CA GLU A 255 9.03 -6.11 24.21
C GLU A 255 7.65 -6.08 24.89
N LEU A 256 6.63 -6.54 24.15
CA LEU A 256 5.32 -6.80 24.74
C LEU A 256 5.38 -8.07 25.63
N PRO A 257 4.56 -8.16 26.68
CA PRO A 257 4.48 -9.36 27.50
C PRO A 257 3.98 -10.55 26.68
N ALA A 258 4.17 -11.75 27.19
CA ALA A 258 3.57 -12.95 26.61
C ALA A 258 2.04 -12.79 26.51
N MET A 259 1.50 -12.89 25.30
CA MET A 259 0.06 -12.74 25.03
C MET A 259 -0.61 -14.11 24.87
N LYS A 260 -1.89 -14.19 25.22
CA LYS A 260 -2.71 -15.38 24.91
C LYS A 260 -3.22 -15.25 23.47
N PRO A 261 -3.64 -16.35 22.81
CA PRO A 261 -4.39 -16.26 21.57
C PRO A 261 -5.62 -15.36 21.73
N GLY A 262 -5.84 -14.44 20.80
CA GLY A 262 -6.91 -13.44 20.90
C GLY A 262 -6.71 -12.20 20.03
N GLN A 263 -7.70 -11.31 20.05
CA GLN A 263 -7.62 -9.99 19.42
C GLN A 263 -7.06 -8.96 20.40
N TYR A 264 -6.19 -8.09 19.92
CA TYR A 264 -5.54 -7.05 20.71
C TYR A 264 -5.51 -5.72 19.97
N VAL A 265 -5.42 -4.63 20.72
CA VAL A 265 -5.18 -3.29 20.20
C VAL A 265 -3.99 -2.68 20.91
N LEU A 266 -2.90 -2.43 20.19
CA LEU A 266 -1.79 -1.64 20.69
C LEU A 266 -2.04 -0.16 20.41
N THR A 267 -2.08 0.64 21.46
CA THR A 267 -2.20 2.10 21.38
C THR A 267 -0.88 2.75 21.78
N ALA A 268 -0.41 3.71 20.99
CA ALA A 268 0.72 4.56 21.30
C ALA A 268 0.29 6.04 21.38
N GLU A 269 0.76 6.74 22.41
CA GLU A 269 0.46 8.14 22.66
C GLU A 269 1.75 8.98 22.68
N ALA A 270 1.78 10.02 21.83
CA ALA A 270 2.90 10.94 21.66
C ALA A 270 2.40 12.39 21.65
N GLY A 271 2.40 13.04 22.82
CA GLY A 271 1.75 14.34 22.98
C GLY A 271 0.24 14.20 22.86
N ASP A 272 -0.38 14.95 21.94
CA ASP A 272 -1.81 14.88 21.63
C ASP A 272 -2.13 13.84 20.54
N ALA A 273 -1.11 13.22 19.93
CA ALA A 273 -1.30 12.20 18.90
C ALA A 273 -1.50 10.82 19.55
N ARG A 274 -2.49 10.09 19.04
CA ARG A 274 -2.80 8.70 19.42
C ARG A 274 -2.89 7.83 18.18
N ILE A 275 -2.16 6.73 18.17
CA ILE A 275 -2.19 5.71 17.11
C ILE A 275 -2.64 4.39 17.74
N SER A 276 -3.58 3.70 17.10
CA SER A 276 -4.06 2.39 17.54
C SER A 276 -3.91 1.37 16.41
N LEU A 277 -3.30 0.23 16.71
CA LEU A 277 -2.99 -0.84 15.78
C LEU A 277 -3.64 -2.14 16.28
N PRO A 278 -4.72 -2.61 15.63
CA PRO A 278 -5.31 -3.91 15.94
C PRO A 278 -4.42 -5.04 15.42
N PHE A 279 -4.32 -6.14 16.15
CA PHE A 279 -3.62 -7.36 15.72
C PHE A 279 -4.20 -8.60 16.38
N THR A 280 -3.93 -9.77 15.79
CA THR A 280 -4.39 -11.07 16.29
C THR A 280 -3.20 -11.95 16.67
N VAL A 281 -3.23 -12.49 17.88
CA VAL A 281 -2.34 -13.57 18.33
C VAL A 281 -3.07 -14.90 18.07
N GLN A 282 -2.41 -15.82 17.36
CA GLN A 282 -2.95 -17.17 17.10
C GLN A 282 -2.46 -18.15 18.16
#